data_AF-A0A925VFT8-F1
#
_entry.id   AF-A0A925VFT8-F1
#
_cell.length_a   1.000
_cell.length_b   1.000
_cell.length_c   1.000
_cell.angle_alpha   90.00
_cell.angle_beta   90.00
_cell.angle_gamma   90.00
#
_symmetry.space_group_name_H-M   'P 1'
#
loop_
_entity.id
_entity.type
_entity.pdbx_description
1 polymer ?
#
loop_
_entity_poly.entity_id
_entity_poly.type
_entity_poly.pdbx_seq_one_letter_code
_entity_poly.pdbx_strand_id
1 'polypeptide(L)'
;LIRRSGSDPAARAALRAHHQARMIALNAEAKLGEVARLLAKHRQDKVIVFSEYNLLVDRLSRDLALPSLTYKTAPEERKAILASFRGGAYSKIVAGRVLNEGVDVPDASVAIVVSGNSTPREHIQRLGRVIRPKQQEAVLYELVTRYTGEVAAARSRRRKVA
;
A
#
# COMPACT_ATOMS: atom_id res chain seq x y z
N LEU A 1 11.94 35.51 3.54
CA LEU A 1 11.61 34.21 4.16
C LEU A 1 12.81 33.26 4.29
N ILE A 2 13.75 33.22 3.33
CA ILE A 2 14.96 32.36 3.40
C ILE A 2 16.05 32.89 4.36
N ARG A 3 16.01 34.18 4.74
CA ARG A 3 17.08 34.83 5.51
C ARG A 3 16.90 34.87 7.05
N ARG A 4 15.97 34.07 7.61
CA ARG A 4 15.68 34.01 9.06
C ARG A 4 15.64 32.61 9.66
N SER A 5 16.00 31.57 8.90
CA SER A 5 15.86 30.16 9.34
C SER A 5 16.93 29.65 10.31
N GLY A 6 17.90 30.49 10.70
CA GLY A 6 18.97 30.09 11.63
C GLY A 6 18.54 30.03 13.10
N SER A 7 17.66 30.93 13.55
CA SER A 7 17.51 31.26 14.98
C SER A 7 16.13 31.04 15.59
N ASP A 8 15.09 30.73 14.80
CA ASP A 8 13.73 30.48 15.33
C ASP A 8 13.38 28.97 15.26
N PRO A 9 13.24 28.28 16.41
CA PRO A 9 12.82 26.89 16.48
C PRO A 9 11.43 26.63 15.88
N ALA A 10 10.49 27.58 16.00
CA ALA A 10 9.14 27.46 15.45
C ALA A 10 9.16 27.59 13.93
N ALA A 11 9.95 28.52 13.39
CA ALA A 11 10.15 28.65 11.95
C ALA A 11 10.80 27.40 11.33
N ARG A 12 11.79 26.79 11.99
CA ARG A 12 12.39 25.50 11.55
C ARG A 12 11.41 24.32 11.66
N ALA A 13 10.59 24.28 12.70
CA ALA A 13 9.56 23.24 12.84
C ALA A 13 8.51 23.34 11.72
N ALA A 14 8.03 24.56 11.44
CA ALA A 14 7.09 24.82 10.35
C ALA A 14 7.68 24.45 8.98
N LEU A 15 8.93 24.80 8.71
CA LEU A 15 9.59 24.49 7.43
C LEU A 15 9.80 22.98 7.24
N ARG A 16 10.13 22.25 8.32
CA ARG A 16 10.24 20.79 8.30
C ARG A 16 8.89 20.10 8.13
N ALA A 17 7.87 20.54 8.84
CA ALA A 17 6.51 20.01 8.69
C ALA A 17 5.98 20.24 7.28
N HIS A 18 6.21 21.42 6.71
CA HIS A 18 5.84 21.74 5.33
C HIS A 18 6.60 20.88 4.32
N HIS A 19 7.91 20.72 4.49
CA HIS A 19 8.72 19.84 3.66
C HIS A 19 8.26 18.37 3.76
N GLN A 20 7.97 17.89 4.96
CA GLN A 20 7.53 16.53 5.21
C GLN A 20 6.14 16.26 4.62
N ALA A 21 5.19 17.19 4.77
CA ALA A 21 3.88 17.11 4.13
C ALA A 21 3.99 17.09 2.60
N ARG A 22 4.86 17.93 2.03
CA ARG A 22 5.13 17.95 0.59
C ARG A 22 5.75 16.64 0.09
N MET A 23 6.69 16.06 0.84
CA MET A 23 7.27 14.76 0.51
C MET A 23 6.25 13.64 0.62
N ILE A 24 5.35 13.66 1.61
CA ILE A 24 4.25 12.70 1.73
C ILE A 24 3.31 12.79 0.51
N ALA A 25 2.96 14.00 0.08
CA ALA A 25 2.10 14.22 -1.07
C ALA A 25 2.74 13.75 -2.39
N LEU A 26 3.99 14.13 -2.65
CA LEU A 26 4.75 13.73 -3.84
C LEU A 26 4.97 12.21 -3.88
N ASN A 27 5.28 11.60 -2.73
CA ASN A 27 5.44 10.15 -2.64
C ASN A 27 4.11 9.44 -2.89
N ALA A 28 2.99 9.98 -2.41
CA ALA A 28 1.67 9.42 -2.68
C ALA A 28 1.34 9.49 -4.18
N GLU A 29 1.58 10.61 -4.86
CA GLU A 29 1.33 10.76 -6.30
C GLU A 29 2.16 9.81 -7.15
N ALA A 30 3.47 9.75 -6.91
CA ALA A 30 4.34 8.83 -7.64
C ALA A 30 3.96 7.35 -7.40
N LYS A 31 3.57 7.01 -6.16
CA LYS A 31 3.11 5.65 -5.82
C LYS A 31 1.77 5.33 -6.46
N LEU A 32 0.83 6.28 -6.54
CA LEU A 32 -0.44 6.08 -7.25
C LEU A 32 -0.21 5.76 -8.72
N GLY A 33 0.64 6.55 -9.40
CA GLY A 33 0.97 6.31 -10.80
C GLY A 33 1.61 4.94 -11.02
N GLU A 34 2.50 4.53 -10.11
CA GLU A 34 3.15 3.22 -10.20
C GLU A 34 2.21 2.05 -9.89
N VAL A 35 1.30 2.21 -8.92
CA VAL A 35 0.23 1.23 -8.67
C VAL A 35 -0.65 1.10 -9.91
N ALA A 36 -1.10 2.21 -10.50
CA ALA A 36 -1.93 2.19 -11.71
C ALA A 36 -1.22 1.45 -12.86
N ARG A 37 0.08 1.72 -13.07
CA ARG A 37 0.91 1.03 -14.06
C ARG A 37 0.97 -0.49 -13.81
N LEU A 38 1.16 -0.91 -12.56
CA LEU A 38 1.19 -2.33 -12.20
C LEU A 38 -0.18 -3.00 -12.34
N LEU A 39 -1.28 -2.32 -12.00
CA LEU A 39 -2.63 -2.83 -12.21
C LEU A 39 -2.95 -3.01 -13.70
N ALA A 40 -2.47 -2.11 -14.56
CA ALA A 40 -2.60 -2.24 -16.01
C ALA A 40 -1.77 -3.42 -16.55
N LYS A 41 -0.54 -3.61 -16.05
CA LYS A 41 0.29 -4.78 -16.37
C LYS A 41 -0.42 -6.09 -15.99
N HIS A 42 -1.12 -6.08 -14.86
CA HIS A 42 -1.82 -7.23 -14.29
C HIS A 42 -3.34 -7.17 -14.53
N ARG A 43 -3.75 -6.75 -15.73
CA ARG A 43 -5.17 -6.52 -16.05
C ARG A 43 -6.04 -7.77 -15.88
N GLN A 44 -5.50 -8.95 -16.17
CA GLN A 44 -6.19 -10.25 -16.09
C GLN A 44 -6.01 -10.97 -14.74
N ASP A 45 -5.16 -10.43 -13.85
CA ASP A 45 -4.85 -11.09 -12.58
C ASP A 45 -5.74 -10.58 -11.45
N LYS A 46 -5.85 -11.42 -10.41
CA LYS A 46 -6.39 -10.99 -9.12
C LYS A 46 -5.30 -10.28 -8.32
N VAL A 47 -5.51 -9.00 -8.02
CA VAL A 47 -4.52 -8.13 -7.37
C VAL A 47 -5.04 -7.60 -6.05
N ILE A 48 -4.22 -7.71 -5.01
CA ILE A 48 -4.45 -7.03 -3.73
C ILE A 48 -3.42 -5.91 -3.58
N VAL A 49 -3.88 -4.68 -3.49
CA VAL A 49 -3.04 -3.53 -3.12
C VAL A 49 -3.13 -3.33 -1.61
N PHE A 50 -1.99 -3.29 -0.93
CA PHE A 50 -1.94 -3.13 0.53
C PHE A 50 -1.17 -1.87 0.91
N SER A 51 -1.69 -1.13 1.89
CA SER A 51 -1.00 -0.01 2.53
C SER A 51 -1.38 0.05 4.00
N GLU A 52 -0.42 0.34 4.87
CA GLU A 52 -0.73 0.55 6.29
C GLU A 52 -1.34 1.91 6.61
N TYR A 53 -1.27 2.84 5.66
CA TYR A 53 -1.78 4.18 5.77
C TYR A 53 -3.18 4.22 5.18
N ASN A 54 -4.21 4.30 6.04
CA ASN A 54 -5.60 4.36 5.60
C ASN A 54 -5.86 5.55 4.67
N LEU A 55 -5.19 6.70 4.88
CA LEU A 55 -5.27 7.84 3.95
C LEU A 55 -4.83 7.48 2.52
N LEU A 56 -3.82 6.62 2.38
CA LEU A 56 -3.37 6.15 1.07
C LEU A 56 -4.32 5.09 0.49
N VAL A 57 -4.90 4.23 1.33
CA VAL A 57 -5.96 3.29 0.92
C VAL A 57 -7.16 4.05 0.38
N ASP A 58 -7.64 5.07 1.11
CA ASP A 58 -8.76 5.92 0.71
C ASP A 58 -8.45 6.66 -0.60
N ARG A 59 -7.22 7.16 -0.77
CA ARG A 59 -6.79 7.83 -2.00
C ARG A 59 -6.71 6.86 -3.19
N LEU A 60 -6.10 5.69 -3.02
CA LEU A 60 -6.06 4.63 -4.04
C LEU A 60 -7.46 4.19 -4.45
N SER A 61 -8.35 4.00 -3.47
CA SER A 61 -9.75 3.64 -3.67
C SER A 61 -10.47 4.65 -4.57
N ARG A 62 -10.40 5.93 -4.20
CA ARG A 62 -11.05 7.02 -4.95
C ARG A 62 -10.45 7.23 -6.34
N ASP A 63 -9.12 7.33 -6.41
CA ASP A 63 -8.43 7.75 -7.64
C ASP A 63 -8.37 6.61 -8.68
N LEU A 64 -8.39 5.34 -8.24
CA LEU A 64 -8.32 4.16 -9.11
C LEU A 64 -9.63 3.35 -9.14
N ALA A 65 -10.70 3.85 -8.51
CA ALA A 65 -12.01 3.20 -8.41
C ALA A 65 -11.94 1.73 -7.92
N LEU A 66 -11.16 1.50 -6.87
CA LEU A 66 -10.96 0.16 -6.29
C LEU A 66 -11.80 0.00 -5.01
N PRO A 67 -12.52 -1.13 -4.83
CA PRO A 67 -13.13 -1.44 -3.55
C PRO A 67 -12.09 -1.47 -2.43
N SER A 68 -12.36 -0.77 -1.33
CA SER A 68 -11.42 -0.60 -0.23
C SER A 68 -11.87 -1.27 1.06
N LEU A 69 -10.93 -1.96 1.70
CA LEU A 69 -11.11 -2.57 3.01
C LEU A 69 -10.27 -1.86 4.06
N THR A 70 -10.92 -1.15 4.97
CA THR A 70 -10.28 -0.51 6.13
C THR A 70 -10.99 -0.92 7.43
N TYR A 71 -10.51 -0.43 8.57
CA TYR A 71 -11.20 -0.60 9.85
C TYR A 71 -12.59 0.06 9.87
N LYS A 72 -12.84 1.02 8.97
CA LYS A 72 -14.12 1.72 8.84
C LYS A 72 -15.14 0.93 8.01
N THR A 73 -14.68 -0.04 7.20
CA THR A 73 -15.56 -0.87 6.38
C THR A 73 -16.43 -1.74 7.28
N ALA A 74 -17.75 -1.61 7.16
CA ALA A 74 -18.70 -2.36 7.96
C ALA A 74 -18.52 -3.87 7.73
N PRO A 75 -18.82 -4.74 8.73
CA PRO A 75 -18.64 -6.18 8.59
C PRO A 75 -19.34 -6.79 7.37
N GLU A 76 -20.57 -6.37 7.08
CA GLU A 76 -21.35 -6.86 5.94
C GLU A 76 -20.79 -6.39 4.60
N GLU A 77 -20.38 -5.12 4.50
CA GLU A 77 -19.71 -4.57 3.31
C GLU A 77 -18.38 -5.30 3.05
N ARG A 78 -17.60 -5.55 4.11
CA ARG A 78 -16.35 -6.32 4.03
C ARG A 78 -16.59 -7.72 3.48
N LYS A 79 -17.58 -8.44 4.01
CA LYS A 79 -17.96 -9.77 3.51
C LYS A 79 -18.34 -9.71 2.03
N ALA A 80 -19.14 -8.73 1.63
CA ALA A 80 -19.57 -8.55 0.24
C ALA A 80 -18.37 -8.31 -0.69
N ILE A 81 -17.48 -7.37 -0.36
CA ILE A 81 -16.27 -7.08 -1.16
C ILE A 81 -15.39 -8.34 -1.30
N LEU A 82 -15.14 -9.06 -0.19
CA LEU A 82 -14.33 -10.28 -0.22
C LEU A 82 -15.00 -11.41 -1.01
N ALA A 83 -16.32 -11.55 -0.93
CA ALA A 83 -17.08 -12.51 -1.73
C ALA A 83 -17.00 -12.18 -3.23
N SER A 84 -17.20 -10.91 -3.61
CA SER A 84 -17.05 -10.44 -4.99
C SER A 84 -15.62 -10.62 -5.51
N PHE A 85 -14.61 -10.41 -4.67
CA PHE A 85 -13.21 -10.66 -5.03
C PHE A 85 -12.92 -12.16 -5.20
N ARG A 86 -13.44 -13.01 -4.30
CA ARG A 86 -13.35 -14.47 -4.40
C ARG A 86 -14.02 -15.00 -5.68
N GLY A 87 -15.22 -14.51 -6.00
CA GLY A 87 -15.98 -14.85 -7.21
C GLY A 87 -15.41 -14.26 -8.49
N GLY A 88 -14.51 -13.27 -8.42
CA GLY A 88 -13.89 -12.64 -9.58
C GLY A 88 -14.68 -11.47 -10.17
N ALA A 89 -15.84 -11.12 -9.61
CA ALA A 89 -16.57 -9.89 -9.97
C ALA A 89 -15.71 -8.65 -9.70
N TYR A 90 -14.92 -8.68 -8.62
CA TYR A 90 -13.78 -7.78 -8.46
C TYR A 90 -12.48 -8.56 -8.70
N SER A 91 -11.64 -8.06 -9.61
CA SER A 91 -10.29 -8.59 -9.80
C SER A 91 -9.26 -7.82 -8.99
N LYS A 92 -9.59 -6.65 -8.44
CA LYS A 92 -8.66 -5.74 -7.79
C LYS A 92 -9.32 -5.13 -6.56
N ILE A 93 -8.63 -5.17 -5.42
CA ILE A 93 -9.05 -4.50 -4.19
C ILE A 93 -7.87 -3.77 -3.57
N VAL A 94 -8.16 -2.76 -2.76
CA VAL A 94 -7.17 -2.10 -1.90
C VAL A 94 -7.52 -2.35 -0.43
N ALA A 95 -6.53 -2.61 0.39
CA ALA A 95 -6.74 -2.93 1.78
C ALA A 95 -5.74 -2.28 2.72
N GLY A 96 -6.26 -1.88 3.87
CA GLY A 96 -5.50 -1.45 5.03
C GLY A 96 -5.12 -2.63 5.94
N ARG A 97 -4.76 -2.33 7.19
CA ARG A 97 -4.39 -3.32 8.22
C ARG A 97 -5.50 -4.32 8.58
N VAL A 98 -6.71 -4.14 8.06
CA VAL A 98 -7.89 -4.95 8.40
C VAL A 98 -7.81 -6.40 7.92
N LEU A 99 -6.91 -6.70 6.97
CA LEU A 99 -6.66 -8.07 6.50
C LEU A 99 -5.87 -8.93 7.50
N ASN A 100 -5.56 -8.43 8.69
CA ASN A 100 -4.69 -9.11 9.65
C ASN A 100 -5.44 -9.87 10.76
N GLU A 101 -6.68 -9.55 11.12
CA GLU A 101 -7.31 -10.20 12.29
C GLU A 101 -8.61 -10.92 11.88
N GLY A 102 -8.57 -12.26 11.87
CA GLY A 102 -9.76 -13.11 11.73
C GLY A 102 -10.48 -13.06 10.39
N VAL A 103 -9.88 -12.47 9.35
CA VAL A 103 -10.48 -12.35 8.02
C VAL A 103 -9.82 -13.34 7.05
N ASP A 104 -10.62 -14.25 6.47
CA ASP A 104 -10.20 -15.10 5.36
C ASP A 104 -10.05 -14.26 4.08
N VAL A 105 -8.80 -13.98 3.71
CA VAL A 105 -8.47 -13.19 2.52
C VAL A 105 -8.42 -14.13 1.31
N PRO A 106 -9.24 -13.91 0.27
CA PRO A 106 -9.25 -14.77 -0.90
C PRO A 106 -7.91 -14.77 -1.64
N ASP A 107 -7.62 -15.89 -2.31
CA ASP A 107 -6.40 -16.05 -3.09
C ASP A 107 -6.24 -14.96 -4.17
N ALA A 108 -5.02 -14.42 -4.24
CA ALA A 108 -4.60 -13.47 -5.27
C ALA A 108 -3.38 -14.00 -6.03
N SER A 109 -3.17 -13.54 -7.25
CA SER A 109 -1.97 -13.88 -8.03
C SER A 109 -0.88 -12.81 -7.91
N VAL A 110 -1.28 -11.58 -7.54
CA VAL A 110 -0.39 -10.46 -7.36
C VAL A 110 -0.72 -9.70 -6.08
N ALA A 111 0.30 -9.30 -5.33
CA ALA A 111 0.16 -8.31 -4.27
C ALA A 111 1.06 -7.10 -4.52
N ILE A 112 0.55 -5.91 -4.25
CA ILE A 112 1.30 -4.65 -4.35
C ILE A 112 1.30 -4.00 -2.98
N VAL A 113 2.46 -3.98 -2.33
CA VAL A 113 2.65 -3.34 -1.02
C VAL A 113 3.13 -1.92 -1.25
N VAL A 114 2.29 -0.95 -0.92
CA VAL A 114 2.57 0.48 -1.02
C VAL A 114 3.02 0.98 0.35
N SER A 115 4.33 1.00 0.57
CA SER A 115 4.91 1.43 1.85
C SER A 115 4.98 2.95 1.90
N GLY A 116 4.63 3.62 3.01
CA GLY A 116 4.88 5.06 3.23
C GLY A 116 6.02 5.34 4.20
N ASN A 117 6.32 4.36 5.06
CA ASN A 117 7.52 4.13 5.85
C ASN A 117 7.36 2.73 6.47
N SER A 118 8.47 1.99 6.64
CA SER A 118 8.60 0.75 7.41
C SER A 118 7.37 -0.17 7.52
N THR A 119 6.81 -0.64 6.40
CA THR A 119 5.79 -1.70 6.45
C THR A 119 6.33 -2.91 7.25
N PRO A 120 5.69 -3.29 8.38
CA PRO A 120 6.02 -4.45 9.17
C PRO A 120 6.14 -5.69 8.30
N ARG A 121 7.23 -6.42 8.53
CA ARG A 121 7.54 -7.68 7.84
C ARG A 121 6.38 -8.68 7.93
N GLU A 122 5.69 -8.69 9.06
CA GLU A 122 4.54 -9.56 9.31
C GLU A 122 3.45 -9.40 8.23
N HIS A 123 3.14 -8.17 7.80
CA HIS A 123 2.12 -7.94 6.77
C HIS A 123 2.54 -8.49 5.41
N ILE A 124 3.81 -8.31 5.04
CA ILE A 124 4.34 -8.84 3.78
C ILE A 124 4.33 -10.37 3.79
N GLN A 125 4.72 -10.99 4.90
CA GLN A 125 4.68 -12.45 5.04
C GLN A 125 3.25 -12.99 5.02
N ARG A 126 2.31 -12.31 5.66
CA ARG A 126 0.88 -12.66 5.60
C ARG A 126 0.33 -12.55 4.20
N LEU A 127 0.61 -11.45 3.49
CA LEU A 127 0.25 -11.32 2.07
C LEU A 127 0.90 -12.43 1.24
N GLY A 128 2.14 -12.81 1.52
CA GLY A 128 2.80 -13.95 0.88
C GLY A 128 2.04 -15.27 1.04
N ARG A 129 1.26 -15.46 2.12
CA ARG A 129 0.38 -16.64 2.30
C ARG A 129 -0.94 -16.53 1.54
N VAL A 130 -1.37 -15.32 1.23
CA VAL A 130 -2.60 -15.02 0.46
C VAL A 130 -2.34 -15.14 -1.04
N ILE A 131 -1.11 -14.87 -1.48
CA ILE A 131 -0.77 -15.00 -2.89
C ILE A 131 -0.58 -16.48 -3.23
N ARG A 132 -1.33 -16.99 -4.19
CA ARG A 132 -1.20 -18.36 -4.72
C ARG A 132 -1.02 -18.35 -6.24
N PRO A 133 -0.08 -19.14 -6.77
CA PRO A 133 0.05 -19.34 -8.21
C PRO A 133 -1.17 -20.12 -8.71
N LYS A 134 -1.89 -19.59 -9.69
CA LYS A 134 -2.98 -20.32 -10.37
C LYS A 134 -2.59 -20.84 -11.75
N GLN A 135 -1.77 -20.09 -12.49
CA GLN A 135 -1.27 -20.43 -13.84
C GLN A 135 0.09 -19.77 -14.13
N GLN A 136 0.34 -18.60 -13.53
CA GLN A 136 1.61 -17.89 -13.53
C GLN A 136 2.18 -17.83 -12.10
N GLU A 137 3.46 -17.47 -11.99
CA GLU A 137 4.12 -17.24 -10.70
C GLU A 137 3.38 -16.18 -9.87
N ALA A 138 3.28 -16.43 -8.57
CA ALA A 138 2.81 -15.48 -7.58
C ALA A 138 3.79 -14.29 -7.50
N VAL A 139 3.31 -13.07 -7.74
CA VAL A 139 4.18 -11.87 -7.75
C VAL A 139 3.86 -10.93 -6.59
N LEU A 140 4.89 -10.55 -5.84
CA LEU A 140 4.82 -9.54 -4.80
C LEU A 140 5.66 -8.33 -5.19
N TYR A 141 5.02 -7.18 -5.38
CA TYR A 141 5.68 -5.90 -5.55
C TYR A 141 5.74 -5.15 -4.22
N GLU A 142 6.90 -4.60 -3.89
CA GLU A 142 7.08 -3.67 -2.77
C GLU A 142 7.49 -2.31 -3.34
N LEU A 143 6.59 -1.33 -3.29
CA LEU A 143 6.85 0.03 -3.73
C LEU A 143 7.53 0.80 -2.61
N VAL A 144 8.72 1.32 -2.94
CA VAL A 144 9.54 2.14 -2.03
C VAL A 144 9.94 3.44 -2.70
N THR A 145 9.88 4.53 -1.96
CA THR A 145 10.40 5.82 -2.41
C THR A 145 11.92 5.84 -2.29
N ARG A 146 12.62 6.10 -3.39
CA ARG A 146 14.08 6.31 -3.37
C ARG A 146 14.45 7.52 -2.51
N TYR A 147 15.64 7.50 -1.92
CA TYR A 147 16.16 8.57 -1.04
C TYR A 147 15.34 8.83 0.22
N THR A 148 14.54 7.86 0.66
CA THR A 148 13.85 7.86 1.96
C THR A 148 14.29 6.66 2.80
N GLY A 149 13.95 6.65 4.09
CA GLY A 149 14.20 5.51 4.98
C GLY A 149 13.56 4.19 4.51
N GLU A 150 12.59 4.26 3.58
CA GLU A 150 11.93 3.09 2.98
C GLU A 150 12.93 2.14 2.28
N VAL A 151 13.97 2.68 1.63
CA VAL A 151 14.95 1.87 0.90
C VAL A 151 15.77 1.00 1.85
N ALA A 152 16.22 1.57 2.97
CA ALA A 152 16.97 0.84 3.99
C ALA A 152 16.09 -0.25 4.63
N ALA A 153 14.84 0.08 4.95
CA ALA A 153 13.89 -0.87 5.51
C ALA A 153 13.61 -2.05 4.56
N ALA A 154 13.41 -1.79 3.26
CA ALA A 154 13.17 -2.85 2.27
C ALA A 154 14.40 -3.71 2.00
N ARG A 155 15.61 -3.11 1.95
CA ARG A 155 16.86 -3.86 1.83
C ARG A 155 17.09 -4.82 3.01
N SER A 156 16.82 -4.36 4.24
CA SER A 156 16.92 -5.22 5.42
C SER A 156 15.91 -6.37 5.40
N ARG A 157 14.74 -6.19 4.76
CA ARG A 157 13.75 -7.27 4.61
C ARG A 157 14.20 -8.32 3.61
N ARG A 158 14.69 -7.93 2.43
CA ARG A 158 15.15 -8.87 1.38
C ARG A 158 16.27 -9.80 1.84
N ARG A 159 17.25 -9.28 2.57
CA ARG A 159 18.40 -10.05 3.11
C ARG A 159 18.03 -11.18 4.09
N LYS A 160 16.80 -11.19 4.59
CA LYS A 160 16.31 -12.17 5.58
C LYS A 160 15.17 -13.04 5.03
N VAL A 161 14.88 -12.95 3.73
CA VAL A 161 13.84 -13.74 3.02
C VAL A 161 14.48 -14.69 2.00
N ALA A 162 15.66 -14.32 1.48
CA ALA A 162 16.62 -15.28 0.91
C ALA A 162 17.32 -16.05 2.04
#